data_AF-A0A2V7NWI7-F1
#
_entry.id   AF-A0A2V7NWI7-F1
#
_cell.length_a   1.000
_cell.length_b   1.000
_cell.length_c   1.000
_cell.angle_alpha   90.00
_cell.angle_beta   90.00
_cell.angle_gamma   90.00
#
_symmetry.space_group_name_H-M   'P 1'
#
loop_
_entity.id
_entity.type
_entity.pdbx_description
1 polymer ?
#
loop_
_entity_poly.entity_id
_entity_poly.type
_entity_poly.pdbx_seq_one_letter_code
_entity_poly.pdbx_strand_id
1 'polypeptide(L)'
;MLVGLGAVSTTFIAGVENVRRGRALPIGSLSQMGTIRLGKRAEKRAPKIREFVPLAELGDLVFAAWDPIPDDAYTAAVKAGVLEGKHLEPIAPFLKGIQPLPAAFDQQYVKRLQGSNVKRGKTKRELAEQLRQDIREFKRASGADRLVIIWAASTEVFLQPGPTHQTLATFEKAMDQNDPAIAPSMLYAYAALMESVPFANGAPNLTVDIPALECLADERGVPIGGKDFKTGQTMMKTVLAPAFKARMLGLSGWYSTNILGNRDGEVLDDPESFKTKEESKLGVLEYILQPEMYPELYGN
;
A
#
# COMPACT_ATOMS: atom_id res chain seq x y z
N MET A 1 -2.11 7.29 -8.37
CA MET A 1 -2.40 6.05 -9.12
C MET A 1 -2.34 4.87 -8.16
N LEU A 2 -3.25 3.92 -8.27
CA LEU A 2 -3.38 2.79 -7.34
C LEU A 2 -3.07 1.48 -8.07
N VAL A 3 -2.20 0.64 -7.52
CA VAL A 3 -2.01 -0.73 -8.03
C VAL A 3 -2.99 -1.62 -7.28
N GLY A 4 -3.88 -2.29 -8.01
CA GLY A 4 -5.05 -2.98 -7.48
C GLY A 4 -6.24 -2.02 -7.30
N LEU A 5 -7.32 -2.25 -8.04
CA LEU A 5 -8.63 -1.60 -7.90
C LEU A 5 -9.57 -2.47 -7.04
N GLY A 6 -9.03 -3.06 -5.97
CA GLY A 6 -9.77 -3.88 -5.02
C GLY A 6 -10.48 -3.09 -3.93
N ALA A 7 -10.85 -3.77 -2.84
CA ALA A 7 -11.64 -3.21 -1.75
C ALA A 7 -11.04 -1.94 -1.13
N VAL A 8 -9.72 -1.90 -0.89
CA VAL A 8 -9.04 -0.73 -0.31
C VAL A 8 -9.11 0.47 -1.25
N SER A 9 -8.69 0.28 -2.50
CA SER A 9 -8.63 1.34 -3.51
C SER A 9 -10.00 1.90 -3.84
N THR A 10 -11.01 1.06 -4.06
CA THR A 10 -12.37 1.52 -4.38
C THR A 10 -13.02 2.22 -3.21
N THR A 11 -12.82 1.74 -1.97
CA THR A 11 -13.30 2.43 -0.76
C THR A 11 -12.61 3.79 -0.58
N PHE A 12 -11.31 3.89 -0.85
CA PHE A 12 -10.59 5.16 -0.79
C PHE A 12 -11.12 6.17 -1.81
N ILE A 13 -11.27 5.77 -3.07
CA ILE A 13 -11.81 6.62 -4.14
C ILE A 13 -13.25 7.06 -3.80
N ALA A 14 -14.11 6.12 -3.42
CA ALA A 14 -15.50 6.39 -3.07
C ALA A 14 -15.63 7.29 -1.83
N GLY A 15 -14.76 7.09 -0.83
CA GLY A 15 -14.71 7.92 0.38
C GLY A 15 -14.33 9.36 0.05
N VAL A 16 -13.28 9.56 -0.76
CA VAL A 16 -12.89 10.91 -1.22
C VAL A 16 -14.03 11.58 -1.97
N GLU A 17 -14.67 10.89 -2.91
CA GLU A 17 -15.75 11.46 -3.71
C GLU A 17 -16.99 11.81 -2.89
N ASN A 18 -17.36 10.97 -1.91
CA ASN A 18 -18.44 11.31 -0.98
C ASN A 18 -18.12 12.55 -0.14
N VAL A 19 -16.87 12.71 0.32
CA VAL A 19 -16.45 13.91 1.07
C VAL A 19 -16.48 15.15 0.17
N ARG A 20 -15.98 15.06 -1.07
CA ARG A 20 -16.03 16.16 -2.05
C ARG A 20 -17.44 16.67 -2.29
N ARG A 21 -18.42 15.76 -2.34
CA ARG A 21 -19.84 16.09 -2.54
C ARG A 21 -20.57 16.49 -1.25
N GLY A 22 -19.86 16.63 -0.12
CA GLY A 22 -20.46 16.98 1.16
C GLY A 22 -21.39 15.90 1.74
N ARG A 23 -21.26 14.64 1.28
CA ARG A 23 -22.11 13.52 1.69
C ARG A 23 -21.54 12.72 2.86
N ALA A 24 -20.25 12.92 3.16
CA ALA A 24 -19.56 12.23 4.24
C ALA A 24 -18.49 13.14 4.88
N LEU A 25 -18.07 12.76 6.08
CA LEU A 25 -16.89 13.32 6.75
C LEU A 25 -15.70 12.36 6.58
N PRO A 26 -14.45 12.87 6.54
CA PRO A 26 -13.24 12.05 6.38
C PRO A 26 -12.82 11.35 7.69
N ILE A 27 -13.75 10.64 8.32
CA ILE A 27 -13.57 9.98 9.62
C ILE A 27 -12.46 8.94 9.55
N GLY A 28 -11.54 8.99 10.52
CA GLY A 28 -10.37 8.11 10.58
C GLY A 28 -9.13 8.66 9.85
N SER A 29 -9.24 9.77 9.13
CA SER A 29 -8.08 10.39 8.45
C SER A 29 -7.33 11.35 9.35
N LEU A 30 -6.08 11.02 9.69
CA LEU A 30 -5.19 11.87 10.48
C LEU A 30 -4.94 13.22 9.79
N SER A 31 -4.62 13.23 8.50
CA SER A 31 -4.30 14.48 7.80
C SER A 31 -5.50 15.42 7.69
N GLN A 32 -6.72 14.87 7.60
CA GLN A 32 -7.93 15.67 7.40
C GLN A 32 -8.60 16.11 8.71
N MET A 33 -8.54 15.29 9.77
CA MET A 33 -9.22 15.56 11.04
C MET A 33 -8.28 15.80 12.22
N GLY A 34 -7.02 15.37 12.13
CA GLY A 34 -6.05 15.52 13.20
C GLY A 34 -5.65 16.97 13.44
N THR A 35 -5.22 17.26 14.66
CA THR A 35 -4.71 18.59 15.07
C THR A 35 -3.25 18.50 15.48
N ILE A 36 -2.54 19.62 15.36
CA ILE A 36 -1.16 19.75 15.86
C ILE A 36 -1.17 20.73 17.01
N ARG A 37 -0.67 20.31 18.18
CA ARG A 37 -0.54 21.20 19.32
C ARG A 37 0.65 22.14 19.13
N LEU A 38 0.41 23.44 19.22
CA LEU A 38 1.41 24.49 19.16
C LEU A 38 1.53 25.21 20.51
N GLY A 39 2.74 25.67 20.84
CA GLY A 39 2.97 26.48 22.04
C GLY A 39 2.70 25.78 23.38
N LYS A 40 2.50 26.60 24.43
CA LYS A 40 2.28 26.11 25.80
C LYS A 40 0.89 25.49 25.94
N ARG A 41 0.73 24.58 26.92
CA ARG A 41 -0.55 23.89 27.20
C ARG A 41 -1.70 24.88 27.45
N ALA A 42 -1.41 25.99 28.15
CA ALA A 42 -2.41 26.99 28.51
C ALA A 42 -3.00 27.74 27.31
N GLU A 43 -2.27 27.83 26.19
CA GLU A 43 -2.70 28.57 25.00
C GLU A 43 -3.77 27.84 24.18
N LYS A 44 -3.95 26.52 24.39
CA LYS A 44 -4.94 25.68 23.69
C LYS A 44 -4.91 25.81 22.16
N ARG A 45 -3.74 26.09 21.58
CA ARG A 45 -3.55 26.21 20.13
C ARG A 45 -3.40 24.83 19.51
N ALA A 46 -4.43 24.37 18.82
CA ALA A 46 -4.48 23.07 18.15
C ALA A 46 -5.17 23.17 16.77
N PRO A 47 -4.58 23.88 15.78
CA PRO A 47 -5.14 23.92 14.43
C PRO A 47 -5.17 22.52 13.80
N LYS A 48 -6.01 22.32 12.78
CA LYS A 48 -5.99 21.08 12.00
C LYS A 48 -4.69 20.95 11.23
N ILE A 49 -4.21 19.71 11.02
CA ILE A 49 -2.99 19.42 10.26
C ILE A 49 -3.06 20.08 8.87
N ARG A 50 -4.17 19.87 8.15
CA ARG A 50 -4.41 20.48 6.82
C ARG A 50 -4.45 22.01 6.79
N GLU A 51 -4.64 22.67 7.93
CA GLU A 51 -4.62 24.13 8.06
C GLU A 51 -3.23 24.64 8.47
N PHE A 52 -2.34 23.74 8.90
CA PHE A 52 -0.99 24.06 9.36
C PHE A 52 0.07 23.85 8.27
N VAL A 53 -0.09 22.82 7.43
CA VAL A 53 0.82 22.49 6.33
C VAL A 53 0.08 22.53 4.99
N PRO A 54 0.72 23.01 3.89
CA PRO A 54 0.11 23.14 2.58
C PRO A 54 -0.01 21.76 1.91
N LEU A 55 -1.00 20.98 2.33
CA LEU A 55 -1.33 19.68 1.74
C LEU A 55 -2.26 19.89 0.54
N ALA A 56 -2.16 19.00 -0.46
CA ALA A 56 -3.17 18.92 -1.51
C ALA A 56 -4.55 18.66 -0.90
N GLU A 57 -5.56 19.36 -1.39
CA GLU A 57 -6.91 19.18 -0.92
C GLU A 57 -7.50 17.90 -1.49
N LEU A 58 -8.56 17.40 -0.84
CA LEU A 58 -9.28 16.26 -1.39
C LEU A 58 -9.82 16.56 -2.78
N GLY A 59 -10.17 17.81 -3.12
CA GLY A 59 -10.64 18.23 -4.44
C GLY A 59 -9.60 18.10 -5.56
N ASP A 60 -8.31 18.17 -5.22
CA ASP A 60 -7.21 18.17 -6.20
C ASP A 60 -6.84 16.77 -6.70
N LEU A 61 -7.30 15.72 -6.01
CA LEU A 61 -6.92 14.34 -6.33
C LEU A 61 -7.53 13.84 -7.64
N VAL A 62 -6.74 13.15 -8.46
CA VAL A 62 -7.22 12.46 -9.65
C VAL A 62 -6.77 11.01 -9.58
N PHE A 63 -7.63 10.10 -10.02
CA PHE A 63 -7.45 8.67 -9.82
C PHE A 63 -7.26 7.94 -11.14
N ALA A 64 -6.29 7.03 -11.14
CA ALA A 64 -6.15 5.94 -12.09
C ALA A 64 -5.71 4.71 -11.29
N ALA A 65 -6.03 3.53 -11.82
CA ALA A 65 -5.64 2.29 -11.21
C ALA A 65 -5.23 1.25 -12.26
N TRP A 66 -4.40 0.30 -11.84
CA TRP A 66 -4.16 -0.93 -12.58
C TRP A 66 -4.85 -2.08 -11.85
N ASP A 67 -5.45 -3.01 -12.59
CA ASP A 67 -5.97 -4.24 -11.99
C ASP A 67 -6.01 -5.36 -13.04
N PRO A 68 -5.61 -6.60 -12.69
CA PRO A 68 -5.76 -7.74 -13.59
C PRO A 68 -7.23 -8.10 -13.87
N ILE A 69 -8.18 -7.60 -13.09
CA ILE A 69 -9.62 -7.76 -13.30
C ILE A 69 -10.16 -6.50 -14.01
N PRO A 70 -10.94 -6.65 -15.09
CA PRO A 70 -11.41 -5.51 -15.91
C PRO A 70 -12.62 -4.77 -15.30
N ASP A 71 -12.93 -4.96 -14.02
CA ASP A 71 -14.08 -4.31 -13.38
C ASP A 71 -13.79 -2.83 -13.17
N ASP A 72 -14.72 -1.96 -13.57
CA ASP A 72 -14.68 -0.54 -13.22
C ASP A 72 -14.78 -0.31 -11.70
N ALA A 73 -14.40 0.88 -11.22
CA ALA A 73 -14.35 1.12 -9.78
C ALA A 73 -15.71 0.99 -9.06
N TYR A 74 -16.83 1.22 -9.74
CA TYR A 74 -18.16 1.00 -9.16
C TYR A 74 -18.44 -0.49 -9.00
N THR A 75 -18.25 -1.25 -10.08
CA THR A 75 -18.44 -2.71 -10.07
C THR A 75 -17.55 -3.38 -9.03
N ALA A 76 -16.29 -2.98 -8.96
CA ALA A 76 -15.35 -3.48 -7.95
C ALA A 76 -15.73 -3.06 -6.52
N ALA A 77 -16.24 -1.84 -6.30
CA ALA A 77 -16.72 -1.38 -4.99
C ALA A 77 -17.93 -2.20 -4.50
N VAL A 78 -18.89 -2.46 -5.39
CA VAL A 78 -20.09 -3.26 -5.08
C VAL A 78 -19.68 -4.70 -4.73
N LYS A 79 -18.80 -5.32 -5.54
CA LYS A 79 -18.28 -6.68 -5.27
C LYS A 79 -17.49 -6.76 -3.96
N ALA A 80 -16.75 -5.70 -3.61
CA ALA A 80 -16.00 -5.64 -2.37
C ALA A 80 -16.89 -5.61 -1.12
N GLY A 81 -18.13 -5.09 -1.23
CA GLY A 81 -19.11 -5.11 -0.14
C GLY A 81 -18.72 -4.29 1.10
N VAL A 82 -17.74 -3.38 0.99
CA VAL A 82 -17.31 -2.52 2.10
C VAL A 82 -18.28 -1.36 2.33
N LEU A 83 -18.77 -0.76 1.24
CA LEU A 83 -19.71 0.34 1.27
C LEU A 83 -21.07 -0.13 0.73
N GLU A 84 -22.14 0.23 1.45
CA GLU A 84 -23.52 -0.02 1.00
C GLU A 84 -23.93 0.84 -0.20
N GLY A 85 -24.99 0.43 -0.92
CA GLY A 85 -25.53 1.14 -2.09
C GLY A 85 -25.82 2.62 -1.83
N LYS A 86 -26.33 2.99 -0.65
CA LYS A 86 -26.56 4.41 -0.28
C LYS A 86 -25.30 5.29 -0.35
N HIS A 87 -24.11 4.71 -0.21
CA HIS A 87 -22.83 5.39 -0.34
C HIS A 87 -22.30 5.43 -1.79
N LEU A 88 -22.68 4.46 -2.62
CA LEU A 88 -22.13 4.24 -3.96
C LEU A 88 -23.02 4.80 -5.07
N GLU A 89 -24.33 4.59 -5.02
CA GLU A 89 -25.28 5.02 -6.06
C GLU A 89 -25.18 6.52 -6.40
N PRO A 90 -25.07 7.44 -5.42
CA PRO A 90 -24.99 8.88 -5.71
C PRO A 90 -23.70 9.31 -6.43
N ILE A 91 -22.67 8.46 -6.40
CA ILE A 91 -21.34 8.70 -6.99
C ILE A 91 -21.02 7.68 -8.10
N ALA A 92 -21.97 6.84 -8.49
CA ALA A 92 -21.79 5.79 -9.48
C ALA A 92 -21.28 6.31 -10.83
N PRO A 93 -21.77 7.46 -11.39
CA PRO A 93 -21.22 7.99 -12.63
C PRO A 93 -19.72 8.29 -12.56
N PHE A 94 -19.24 8.79 -11.41
CA PHE A 94 -17.81 9.06 -11.20
C PHE A 94 -17.01 7.76 -11.11
N LEU A 95 -17.47 6.80 -10.31
CA LEU A 95 -16.78 5.52 -10.14
C LEU A 95 -16.72 4.70 -11.44
N LYS A 96 -17.81 4.66 -12.22
CA LYS A 96 -17.85 3.97 -13.53
C LYS A 96 -16.90 4.59 -14.57
N GLY A 97 -16.56 5.87 -14.40
CA GLY A 97 -15.56 6.56 -15.22
C GLY A 97 -14.12 6.10 -14.97
N ILE A 98 -13.87 5.35 -13.89
CA ILE A 98 -12.53 4.86 -13.53
C ILE A 98 -12.44 3.38 -13.94
N GLN A 99 -11.91 3.17 -15.14
CA GLN A 99 -11.60 1.84 -15.68
C GLN A 99 -10.15 1.47 -15.35
N PRO A 100 -9.86 0.24 -14.89
CA PRO A 100 -8.49 -0.17 -14.58
C PRO A 100 -7.66 -0.35 -15.86
N LEU A 101 -6.45 0.20 -15.85
CA LEU A 101 -5.43 -0.11 -16.84
C LEU A 101 -4.98 -1.58 -16.71
N PRO A 102 -4.54 -2.22 -17.80
CA PRO A 102 -3.99 -3.58 -17.73
C PRO A 102 -2.81 -3.65 -16.75
N ALA A 103 -2.83 -4.63 -15.85
CA ALA A 103 -1.80 -4.79 -14.84
C ALA A 103 -0.59 -5.59 -15.35
N ALA A 104 0.62 -5.23 -14.92
CA ALA A 104 1.70 -6.21 -14.84
C ALA A 104 1.33 -7.22 -13.73
N PHE A 105 0.95 -8.44 -14.13
CA PHE A 105 0.45 -9.47 -13.25
C PHE A 105 1.02 -10.81 -13.66
N ASP A 106 1.40 -11.61 -12.67
CA ASP A 106 1.89 -12.96 -12.88
C ASP A 106 1.39 -13.86 -11.75
N GLN A 107 0.66 -14.90 -12.15
CA GLN A 107 -0.03 -15.80 -11.23
C GLN A 107 0.94 -16.59 -10.35
N GLN A 108 2.22 -16.73 -10.74
CA GLN A 108 3.20 -17.40 -9.89
C GLN A 108 3.40 -16.68 -8.54
N TYR A 109 3.17 -15.36 -8.50
CA TYR A 109 3.31 -14.56 -7.28
C TYR A 109 2.00 -14.39 -6.51
N VAL A 110 0.85 -14.65 -7.15
CA VAL A 110 -0.49 -14.56 -6.53
C VAL A 110 -1.35 -15.71 -7.07
N LYS A 111 -1.13 -16.92 -6.54
CA LYS A 111 -1.62 -18.18 -7.14
C LYS A 111 -3.14 -18.28 -7.28
N ARG A 112 -3.86 -17.70 -6.33
CA ARG A 112 -5.34 -17.76 -6.23
C ARG A 112 -6.07 -16.68 -6.99
N LEU A 113 -5.36 -15.79 -7.67
CA LEU A 113 -5.97 -14.73 -8.49
C LEU A 113 -5.82 -15.06 -9.97
N GLN A 114 -6.90 -14.89 -10.72
CA GLN A 114 -6.89 -14.91 -12.18
C GLN A 114 -7.45 -13.59 -12.70
N GLY A 115 -6.89 -13.10 -13.80
CA GLY A 115 -7.36 -11.87 -14.42
C GLY A 115 -7.00 -11.81 -15.89
N SER A 116 -7.91 -11.23 -16.68
CA SER A 116 -7.78 -11.09 -18.14
C SER A 116 -7.21 -9.74 -18.55
N ASN A 117 -7.21 -8.73 -17.67
CA ASN A 117 -6.75 -7.37 -17.93
C ASN A 117 -5.25 -7.24 -17.61
N VAL A 118 -4.41 -7.95 -18.35
CA VAL A 118 -2.97 -8.06 -18.07
C VAL A 118 -2.11 -7.53 -19.21
N LYS A 119 -1.00 -6.87 -18.86
CA LYS A 119 0.03 -6.45 -19.82
C LYS A 119 0.73 -7.66 -20.42
N ARG A 120 1.19 -7.52 -21.66
CA ARG A 120 1.91 -8.56 -22.39
C ARG A 120 3.25 -8.01 -22.86
N GLY A 121 4.31 -8.77 -22.63
CA GLY A 121 5.68 -8.43 -23.03
C GLY A 121 6.53 -9.69 -23.00
N LYS A 122 7.61 -9.71 -23.79
CA LYS A 122 8.57 -10.82 -23.82
C LYS A 122 9.44 -10.84 -22.57
N THR A 123 9.70 -9.67 -22.00
CA THR A 123 10.55 -9.51 -20.81
C THR A 123 9.84 -8.69 -19.73
N LYS A 124 10.23 -8.89 -18.46
CA LYS A 124 9.80 -8.05 -17.35
C LYS A 124 10.20 -6.58 -17.56
N ARG A 125 11.31 -6.33 -18.27
CA ARG A 125 11.69 -4.98 -18.71
C ARG A 125 10.64 -4.34 -19.61
N GLU A 126 10.14 -5.07 -20.61
CA GLU A 126 9.08 -4.55 -21.50
C GLU A 126 7.80 -4.23 -20.72
N LEU A 127 7.44 -5.04 -19.71
CA LEU A 127 6.32 -4.76 -18.83
C LEU A 127 6.55 -3.49 -18.00
N ALA A 128 7.75 -3.31 -17.45
CA ALA A 128 8.13 -2.11 -16.71
C ALA A 128 8.08 -0.85 -17.60
N GLU A 129 8.54 -0.91 -18.85
CA GLU A 129 8.43 0.22 -19.79
C GLU A 129 6.99 0.57 -20.14
N GLN A 130 6.10 -0.42 -20.26
CA GLN A 130 4.66 -0.16 -20.42
C GLN A 130 4.07 0.54 -19.19
N LEU A 131 4.46 0.16 -17.97
CA LEU A 131 4.04 0.84 -16.75
C LEU A 131 4.54 2.30 -16.71
N ARG A 132 5.79 2.53 -17.10
CA ARG A 132 6.35 3.87 -17.23
C ARG A 132 5.56 4.72 -18.24
N GLN A 133 5.17 4.13 -19.36
CA GLN A 133 4.34 4.81 -20.36
C GLN A 133 2.96 5.18 -19.79
N ASP A 134 2.29 4.28 -19.09
CA ASP A 134 1.01 4.56 -18.43
C ASP A 134 1.11 5.74 -17.45
N ILE A 135 2.21 5.80 -16.67
CA ILE A 135 2.48 6.89 -15.73
C ILE A 135 2.58 8.23 -16.47
N ARG A 136 3.35 8.29 -17.57
CA ARG A 136 3.51 9.50 -18.39
C ARG A 136 2.20 9.92 -19.06
N GLU A 137 1.44 8.97 -19.57
CA GLU A 137 0.14 9.22 -20.21
C GLU A 137 -0.86 9.76 -19.21
N PHE A 138 -0.99 9.13 -18.04
CA PHE A 138 -1.88 9.61 -17.00
C PHE A 138 -1.48 11.00 -16.50
N LYS A 139 -0.18 11.27 -16.30
CA LYS A 139 0.29 12.62 -15.92
C LYS A 139 -0.16 13.67 -16.93
N ARG A 140 0.05 13.41 -18.23
CA ARG A 140 -0.34 14.32 -19.31
C ARG A 140 -1.84 14.51 -19.41
N ALA A 141 -2.61 13.41 -19.41
CA ALA A 141 -4.05 13.44 -19.59
C ALA A 141 -4.81 14.04 -18.41
N SER A 142 -4.32 13.83 -17.18
CA SER A 142 -4.95 14.36 -15.97
C SER A 142 -4.60 15.83 -15.68
N GLY A 143 -3.52 16.35 -16.28
CA GLY A 143 -3.00 17.68 -15.96
C GLY A 143 -2.40 17.80 -14.55
N ALA A 144 -2.16 16.68 -13.86
CA ALA A 144 -1.63 16.69 -12.50
C ALA A 144 -0.16 17.14 -12.46
N ASP A 145 0.15 18.09 -11.58
CA ASP A 145 1.53 18.55 -11.34
C ASP A 145 2.42 17.42 -10.78
N ARG A 146 1.83 16.58 -9.92
CA ARG A 146 2.51 15.51 -9.20
C ARG A 146 1.68 14.24 -9.20
N LEU A 147 2.37 13.11 -9.21
CA LEU A 147 1.78 11.79 -9.06
C LEU A 147 2.29 11.14 -7.78
N VAL A 148 1.53 10.17 -7.27
CA VAL A 148 1.95 9.22 -6.24
C VAL A 148 1.41 7.85 -6.65
N ILE A 149 2.20 6.79 -6.48
CA ILE A 149 1.77 5.41 -6.69
C ILE A 149 1.65 4.72 -5.34
N ILE A 150 0.54 4.02 -5.13
CA ILE A 150 0.30 3.24 -3.92
C ILE A 150 0.00 1.80 -4.35
N TRP A 151 0.79 0.86 -3.85
CA TRP A 151 0.46 -0.56 -3.97
C TRP A 151 -0.62 -0.93 -2.96
N ALA A 152 -1.79 -1.28 -3.46
CA ALA A 152 -2.91 -1.80 -2.69
C ALA A 152 -3.48 -3.10 -3.31
N ALA A 153 -2.63 -3.80 -4.09
CA ALA A 153 -2.93 -5.08 -4.70
C ALA A 153 -2.62 -6.22 -3.73
N SER A 154 -2.95 -7.44 -4.16
CA SER A 154 -2.75 -8.66 -3.39
C SER A 154 -1.31 -8.82 -2.87
N THR A 155 -1.19 -9.45 -1.70
CA THR A 155 0.10 -9.87 -1.16
C THR A 155 0.74 -10.90 -2.09
N GLU A 156 2.00 -10.68 -2.44
CA GLU A 156 2.80 -11.61 -3.25
C GLU A 156 3.42 -12.69 -2.36
N VAL A 157 3.78 -13.82 -2.98
CA VAL A 157 4.57 -14.87 -2.33
C VAL A 157 5.85 -14.33 -1.70
N PHE A 158 6.29 -14.98 -0.62
CA PHE A 158 7.48 -14.59 0.10
C PHE A 158 8.75 -14.67 -0.76
N LEU A 159 9.50 -13.57 -0.80
CA LEU A 159 10.82 -13.47 -1.45
C LEU A 159 11.83 -12.85 -0.49
N GLN A 160 13.08 -13.28 -0.61
CA GLN A 160 14.20 -12.70 0.12
C GLN A 160 15.10 -11.88 -0.82
N PRO A 161 15.75 -10.81 -0.33
CA PRO A 161 16.83 -10.15 -1.06
C PRO A 161 17.90 -11.16 -1.50
N GLY A 162 18.32 -11.06 -2.77
CA GLY A 162 19.34 -11.92 -3.37
C GLY A 162 20.33 -11.11 -4.20
N PRO A 163 21.25 -11.78 -4.93
CA PRO A 163 22.27 -11.11 -5.75
C PRO A 163 21.68 -10.18 -6.83
N THR A 164 20.53 -10.54 -7.40
CA THR A 164 19.82 -9.74 -8.41
C THR A 164 19.32 -8.40 -7.85
N HIS A 165 19.09 -8.32 -6.54
CA HIS A 165 18.50 -7.16 -5.85
C HIS A 165 19.54 -6.15 -5.32
N GLN A 166 20.84 -6.39 -5.54
CA GLN A 166 21.91 -5.60 -4.90
C GLN A 166 22.18 -4.26 -5.58
N THR A 167 22.12 -4.22 -6.91
CA THR A 167 22.42 -3.01 -7.69
C THR A 167 21.39 -2.81 -8.78
N LEU A 168 21.23 -1.57 -9.25
CA LEU A 168 20.36 -1.29 -10.37
C LEU A 168 20.74 -2.12 -11.60
N ALA A 169 22.03 -2.22 -11.92
CA ALA A 169 22.52 -2.99 -13.07
C ALA A 169 22.16 -4.49 -13.00
N THR A 170 22.30 -5.11 -11.83
CA THR A 170 21.92 -6.53 -11.64
C THR A 170 20.41 -6.72 -11.70
N PHE A 171 19.65 -5.80 -11.13
CA PHE A 171 18.18 -5.83 -11.15
C PHE A 171 17.64 -5.68 -12.58
N GLU A 172 18.21 -4.75 -13.32
CA GLU A 172 17.91 -4.48 -14.71
C GLU A 172 18.22 -5.66 -15.63
N LYS A 173 19.39 -6.28 -15.47
CA LYS A 173 19.73 -7.52 -16.17
C LYS A 173 18.77 -8.66 -15.84
N ALA A 174 18.36 -8.79 -14.57
CA ALA A 174 17.40 -9.80 -14.14
C ALA A 174 16.01 -9.58 -14.77
N MET A 175 15.58 -8.33 -14.96
CA MET A 175 14.36 -8.00 -15.71
C MET A 175 14.43 -8.44 -17.18
N ASP A 176 15.58 -8.22 -17.83
CA ASP A 176 15.78 -8.62 -19.23
C ASP A 176 15.76 -10.15 -19.40
N GLN A 177 16.15 -10.88 -18.35
CA GLN A 177 16.21 -12.35 -18.31
C GLN A 177 14.94 -13.02 -17.78
N ASN A 178 13.90 -12.27 -17.42
CA ASN A 178 12.69 -12.77 -16.76
C ASN A 178 12.95 -13.54 -15.45
N ASP A 179 13.97 -13.12 -14.70
CA ASP A 179 14.37 -13.81 -13.47
C ASP A 179 13.19 -13.87 -12.47
N PRO A 180 12.84 -15.05 -11.92
CA PRO A 180 11.72 -15.22 -10.99
C PRO A 180 11.90 -14.45 -9.66
N ALA A 181 13.10 -13.98 -9.32
CA ALA A 181 13.32 -13.13 -8.15
C ALA A 181 12.66 -11.74 -8.31
N ILE A 182 12.40 -11.27 -9.54
CA ILE A 182 11.81 -9.95 -9.78
C ILE A 182 10.27 -10.03 -9.77
N ALA A 183 9.64 -9.67 -8.66
CA ALA A 183 8.19 -9.69 -8.54
C ALA A 183 7.50 -8.52 -9.29
N PRO A 184 6.21 -8.66 -9.67
CA PRO A 184 5.43 -7.58 -10.28
C PRO A 184 5.49 -6.27 -9.48
N SER A 185 5.38 -6.31 -8.16
CA SER A 185 5.48 -5.11 -7.31
C SER A 185 6.78 -4.33 -7.50
N MET A 186 7.89 -5.03 -7.71
CA MET A 186 9.19 -4.41 -7.99
C MET A 186 9.20 -3.71 -9.36
N LEU A 187 8.45 -4.20 -10.34
CA LEU A 187 8.31 -3.54 -11.65
C LEU A 187 7.55 -2.21 -11.53
N TYR A 188 6.49 -2.16 -10.71
CA TYR A 188 5.78 -0.90 -10.43
C TYR A 188 6.66 0.08 -9.66
N ALA A 189 7.40 -0.39 -8.66
CA ALA A 189 8.34 0.45 -7.91
C ALA A 189 9.45 0.99 -8.81
N TYR A 190 10.07 0.14 -9.63
CA TYR A 190 11.05 0.55 -10.64
C TYR A 190 10.47 1.60 -11.59
N ALA A 191 9.28 1.34 -12.17
CA ALA A 191 8.63 2.28 -13.08
C ALA A 191 8.34 3.63 -12.41
N ALA A 192 7.86 3.62 -11.17
CA ALA A 192 7.59 4.82 -10.38
C ALA A 192 8.88 5.65 -10.18
N LEU A 193 9.95 5.02 -9.70
CA LEU A 193 11.23 5.69 -9.46
C LEU A 193 11.84 6.25 -10.74
N MET A 194 11.78 5.49 -11.85
CA MET A 194 12.28 5.94 -13.15
C MET A 194 11.53 7.16 -13.71
N GLU A 195 10.27 7.34 -13.36
CA GLU A 195 9.45 8.50 -13.73
C GLU A 195 9.38 9.56 -12.62
N SER A 196 10.23 9.45 -11.59
CA SER A 196 10.31 10.36 -10.44
C SER A 196 8.99 10.51 -9.68
N VAL A 197 8.25 9.40 -9.54
CA VAL A 197 6.98 9.32 -8.84
C VAL A 197 7.17 8.61 -7.50
N PRO A 198 6.81 9.24 -6.37
CA PRO A 198 6.82 8.59 -5.06
C PRO A 198 6.00 7.30 -5.03
N PHE A 199 6.50 6.30 -4.31
CA PHE A 199 5.89 4.96 -4.24
C PHE A 199 5.66 4.53 -2.79
N ALA A 200 4.43 4.13 -2.47
CA ALA A 200 4.08 3.58 -1.16
C ALA A 200 3.63 2.12 -1.26
N ASN A 201 4.33 1.21 -0.60
CA ASN A 201 3.99 -0.20 -0.53
C ASN A 201 2.99 -0.48 0.61
N GLY A 202 1.73 -0.74 0.25
CA GLY A 202 0.66 -1.06 1.21
C GLY A 202 0.54 -2.54 1.58
N ALA A 203 1.34 -3.42 0.96
CA ALA A 203 1.38 -4.86 1.24
C ALA A 203 2.72 -5.23 1.92
N PRO A 204 2.85 -6.41 2.55
CA PRO A 204 4.09 -6.83 3.20
C PRO A 204 5.15 -7.36 2.20
N ASN A 205 4.91 -7.21 0.90
CA ASN A 205 5.79 -7.65 -0.19
C ASN A 205 7.20 -7.05 -0.07
N LEU A 206 8.19 -7.73 -0.65
CA LEU A 206 9.58 -7.27 -0.66
C LEU A 206 9.73 -5.93 -1.40
N THR A 207 9.15 -5.81 -2.59
CA THR A 207 8.97 -4.55 -3.37
C THR A 207 10.14 -3.57 -3.29
N VAL A 208 10.05 -2.51 -2.46
CA VAL A 208 11.05 -1.44 -2.35
C VAL A 208 12.14 -1.72 -1.32
N ASP A 209 11.97 -2.73 -0.46
CA ASP A 209 12.92 -3.14 0.58
C ASP A 209 14.09 -3.94 -0.01
N ILE A 210 14.68 -3.43 -1.10
CA ILE A 210 15.86 -4.00 -1.76
C ILE A 210 16.90 -2.92 -2.07
N PRO A 211 18.21 -3.21 -1.89
CA PRO A 211 19.26 -2.21 -2.08
C PRO A 211 19.22 -1.50 -3.44
N ALA A 212 18.93 -2.24 -4.52
CA ALA A 212 18.84 -1.66 -5.86
C ALA A 212 17.81 -0.53 -5.98
N LEU A 213 16.64 -0.65 -5.34
CA LEU A 213 15.57 0.34 -5.43
C LEU A 213 15.68 1.42 -4.36
N GLU A 214 16.24 1.10 -3.19
CA GLU A 214 16.59 2.10 -2.16
C GLU A 214 17.65 3.07 -2.70
N CYS A 215 18.75 2.55 -3.26
CA CYS A 215 19.78 3.39 -3.86
C CYS A 215 19.23 4.21 -5.05
N LEU A 216 18.40 3.62 -5.90
CA LEU A 216 17.76 4.35 -7.00
C LEU A 216 16.85 5.49 -6.51
N ALA A 217 16.09 5.25 -5.42
CA ALA A 217 15.23 6.26 -4.81
C ALA A 217 16.05 7.43 -4.25
N ASP A 218 17.15 7.12 -3.56
CA ASP A 218 18.09 8.12 -3.03
C ASP A 218 18.76 8.93 -4.14
N GLU A 219 19.31 8.26 -5.16
CA GLU A 219 19.95 8.91 -6.31
C GLU A 219 19.01 9.89 -7.04
N ARG A 220 17.72 9.55 -7.10
CA ARG A 220 16.71 10.38 -7.78
C ARG A 220 16.00 11.37 -6.86
N GLY A 221 16.23 11.31 -5.55
CA GLY A 221 15.52 12.10 -4.55
C GLY A 221 14.01 11.83 -4.53
N VAL A 222 13.60 10.58 -4.75
CA VAL A 222 12.18 10.18 -4.84
C VAL A 222 11.79 9.42 -3.58
N PRO A 223 10.81 9.90 -2.80
CA PRO A 223 10.37 9.21 -1.60
C PRO A 223 9.75 7.83 -1.90
N ILE A 224 10.24 6.82 -1.19
CA ILE A 224 9.59 5.51 -1.05
C ILE A 224 9.05 5.35 0.37
N GLY A 225 8.01 4.55 0.53
CA GLY A 225 7.42 4.28 1.84
C GLY A 225 6.78 2.90 1.90
N GLY A 226 6.65 2.36 3.10
CA GLY A 226 6.16 1.01 3.33
C GLY A 226 6.78 0.39 4.57
N LYS A 227 6.48 -0.86 4.88
CA LYS A 227 5.52 -1.72 4.17
C LYS A 227 4.33 -2.08 5.05
N ASP A 228 3.27 -2.55 4.39
CA ASP A 228 2.04 -3.06 4.99
C ASP A 228 1.20 -2.00 5.75
N PHE A 229 -0.07 -1.84 5.36
CA PHE A 229 -0.96 -0.90 6.04
C PHE A 229 -1.25 -1.33 7.50
N LYS A 230 -0.83 -0.49 8.45
CA LYS A 230 -1.13 -0.68 9.88
C LYS A 230 -2.53 -0.15 10.23
N THR A 231 -3.56 -0.96 10.03
CA THR A 231 -4.97 -0.53 10.11
C THR A 231 -5.69 -0.89 11.42
N GLY A 232 -5.73 -2.18 11.78
CA GLY A 232 -6.57 -2.69 12.88
C GLY A 232 -5.76 -3.37 13.99
N GLN A 233 -5.65 -4.69 13.94
CA GLN A 233 -5.03 -5.50 15.00
C GLN A 233 -3.58 -5.07 15.29
N THR A 234 -2.74 -4.90 14.26
CA THR A 234 -1.35 -4.44 14.44
C THR A 234 -1.29 -3.02 15.00
N MET A 235 -2.24 -2.14 14.63
CA MET A 235 -2.33 -0.80 15.23
C MET A 235 -2.55 -0.91 16.74
N MET A 236 -3.54 -1.70 17.18
CA MET A 236 -3.82 -1.95 18.59
C MET A 236 -2.63 -2.57 19.32
N LYS A 237 -1.93 -3.52 18.70
CA LYS A 237 -0.70 -4.11 19.22
C LYS A 237 0.36 -3.04 19.50
N THR A 238 0.56 -2.09 18.57
CA THR A 238 1.52 -0.98 18.75
C THR A 238 1.07 0.12 19.71
N VAL A 239 -0.19 0.09 20.17
CA VAL A 239 -0.68 1.00 21.23
C VAL A 239 -0.56 0.34 22.61
N LEU A 240 -0.97 -0.93 22.70
CA LEU A 240 -1.03 -1.67 23.95
C LEU A 240 0.34 -2.15 24.43
N ALA A 241 1.19 -2.69 23.54
CA ALA A 241 2.50 -3.21 23.94
C ALA A 241 3.39 -2.13 24.59
N PRO A 242 3.51 -0.89 24.04
CA PRO A 242 4.25 0.17 24.71
C PRO A 242 3.62 0.59 26.04
N ALA A 243 2.28 0.56 26.16
CA ALA A 243 1.59 0.89 27.41
C ALA A 243 1.92 -0.10 28.53
N PHE A 244 1.95 -1.40 28.22
CA PHE A 244 2.35 -2.44 29.18
C PHE A 244 3.82 -2.29 29.57
N LYS A 245 4.71 -2.14 28.58
CA LYS A 245 6.13 -1.92 28.85
C LYS A 245 6.39 -0.67 29.68
N ALA A 246 5.73 0.45 29.38
CA ALA A 246 5.89 1.70 30.14
C ALA A 246 5.52 1.57 31.63
N ARG A 247 4.77 0.51 31.99
CA ARG A 247 4.42 0.18 33.37
C ARG A 247 5.16 -1.05 33.91
N MET A 248 6.12 -1.58 33.16
CA MET A 248 6.85 -2.82 33.47
C MET A 248 5.90 -3.97 33.79
N LEU A 249 4.83 -4.09 32.98
CA LEU A 249 3.91 -5.22 33.03
C LEU A 249 4.39 -6.26 32.01
N GLY A 250 4.98 -7.35 32.51
CA GLY A 250 5.46 -8.47 31.71
C GLY A 250 4.30 -9.18 31.02
N LEU A 251 4.55 -9.68 29.81
CA LEU A 251 3.55 -10.40 29.02
C LEU A 251 4.00 -11.85 28.92
N SER A 252 3.21 -12.78 29.48
CA SER A 252 3.49 -14.22 29.35
C SER A 252 3.12 -14.78 27.97
N GLY A 253 2.30 -14.06 27.20
CA GLY A 253 1.92 -14.49 25.86
C GLY A 253 1.05 -13.45 25.13
N TRP A 254 1.10 -13.49 23.80
CA TRP A 254 0.26 -12.66 22.94
C TRP A 254 -0.34 -13.51 21.82
N TYR A 255 -1.66 -13.72 21.88
CA TYR A 255 -2.36 -14.48 20.85
C TYR A 255 -3.07 -13.53 19.87
N SER A 256 -3.04 -13.84 18.57
CA SER A 256 -3.60 -12.97 17.52
C SER A 256 -4.22 -13.78 16.39
N THR A 257 -5.55 -13.92 16.43
CA THR A 257 -6.33 -14.56 15.35
C THR A 257 -6.91 -13.49 14.44
N ASN A 258 -6.87 -13.72 13.12
CA ASN A 258 -7.55 -12.90 12.12
C ASN A 258 -8.42 -13.81 11.25
N ILE A 259 -9.70 -13.51 11.13
CA ILE A 259 -10.64 -14.23 10.26
C ILE A 259 -11.25 -13.19 9.32
N LEU A 260 -11.07 -13.39 8.01
CA LEU A 260 -11.50 -12.47 6.97
C LEU A 260 -12.09 -13.27 5.80
N GLY A 261 -13.20 -12.78 5.23
CA GLY A 261 -13.94 -13.46 4.16
C GLY A 261 -13.91 -12.73 2.81
N ASN A 262 -13.03 -11.75 2.65
CA ASN A 262 -12.83 -11.02 1.40
C ASN A 262 -11.68 -11.64 0.58
N ARG A 263 -11.42 -11.08 -0.60
CA ARG A 263 -10.35 -11.55 -1.51
C ARG A 263 -8.95 -11.54 -0.87
N ASP A 264 -8.70 -10.61 0.06
CA ASP A 264 -7.43 -10.61 0.80
C ASP A 264 -7.27 -11.90 1.62
N GLY A 265 -8.34 -12.36 2.27
CA GLY A 265 -8.37 -13.64 2.96
C GLY A 265 -8.18 -14.84 2.04
N GLU A 266 -8.81 -14.81 0.86
CA GLU A 266 -8.66 -15.86 -0.14
C GLU A 266 -7.21 -16.00 -0.62
N VAL A 267 -6.52 -14.88 -0.87
CA VAL A 267 -5.10 -14.87 -1.25
C VAL A 267 -4.21 -15.34 -0.10
N LEU A 268 -4.48 -14.87 1.13
CA LEU A 268 -3.68 -15.21 2.32
C LEU A 268 -3.87 -16.65 2.82
N ASP A 269 -4.84 -17.38 2.27
CA ASP A 269 -5.00 -18.81 2.51
C ASP A 269 -3.99 -19.65 1.68
N ASP A 270 -3.17 -19.01 0.83
CA ASP A 270 -1.94 -19.62 0.29
C ASP A 270 -0.78 -19.51 1.31
N PRO A 271 -0.11 -20.62 1.69
CA PRO A 271 0.93 -20.61 2.73
C PRO A 271 2.14 -19.72 2.43
N GLU A 272 2.54 -19.58 1.17
CA GLU A 272 3.68 -18.73 0.80
C GLU A 272 3.35 -17.25 0.89
N SER A 273 2.12 -16.87 0.55
CA SER A 273 1.60 -15.52 0.72
C SER A 273 1.37 -15.20 2.21
N PHE A 274 0.92 -16.19 3.00
CA PHE A 274 0.76 -16.06 4.46
C PHE A 274 2.08 -15.79 5.17
N LYS A 275 3.17 -16.49 4.79
CA LYS A 275 4.49 -16.33 5.40
C LYS A 275 5.00 -14.88 5.35
N THR A 276 4.76 -14.17 4.24
CA THR A 276 5.10 -12.74 4.11
C THR A 276 4.42 -11.87 5.18
N LYS A 277 3.18 -12.20 5.56
CA LYS A 277 2.40 -11.48 6.57
C LYS A 277 2.77 -11.88 8.00
N GLU A 278 3.20 -13.12 8.20
CA GLU A 278 3.62 -13.62 9.51
C GLU A 278 4.90 -12.93 9.99
N GLU A 279 5.92 -12.87 9.14
CA GLU A 279 7.20 -12.20 9.42
C GLU A 279 7.00 -10.73 9.81
N SER A 280 6.13 -9.98 9.09
CA SER A 280 5.88 -8.56 9.40
C SER A 280 5.16 -8.34 10.74
N LYS A 281 4.39 -9.32 11.24
CA LYS A 281 3.55 -9.20 12.43
C LYS A 281 4.23 -9.66 13.72
N LEU A 282 5.25 -10.51 13.63
CA LEU A 282 5.98 -11.03 14.79
C LEU A 282 7.02 -10.03 15.31
N GLY A 283 7.80 -9.42 14.41
CA GLY A 283 8.92 -8.54 14.80
C GLY A 283 8.54 -7.28 15.60
N VAL A 284 7.28 -6.83 15.51
CA VAL A 284 6.84 -5.60 16.20
C VAL A 284 6.83 -5.74 17.73
N LEU A 285 6.54 -6.92 18.28
CA LEU A 285 6.54 -7.12 19.73
C LEU A 285 7.96 -7.20 20.28
N GLU A 286 8.85 -7.92 19.62
CA GLU A 286 10.26 -8.04 20.02
C GLU A 286 10.91 -6.65 20.11
N TYR A 287 10.70 -5.82 19.08
CA TYR A 287 11.22 -4.45 19.05
C TYR A 287 10.67 -3.59 20.20
N ILE A 288 9.37 -3.68 20.49
CA ILE A 288 8.73 -2.86 21.53
C ILE A 288 9.12 -3.35 22.91
N LEU A 289 8.99 -4.65 23.19
CA LEU A 289 9.13 -5.24 24.52
C LEU A 289 10.60 -5.36 24.94
N GLN A 290 11.50 -5.67 23.99
CA GLN A 290 12.94 -5.84 24.21
C GLN A 290 13.27 -6.87 25.31
N PRO A 291 12.82 -8.12 25.18
CA PRO A 291 12.99 -9.14 26.22
C PRO A 291 14.45 -9.36 26.65
N GLU A 292 15.40 -9.27 25.72
CA GLU A 292 16.84 -9.36 26.00
C GLU A 292 17.35 -8.26 26.95
N MET A 293 16.74 -7.08 26.93
CA MET A 293 17.10 -5.95 27.79
C MET A 293 16.42 -6.02 29.17
N TYR A 294 15.32 -6.76 29.29
CA TYR A 294 14.52 -6.89 30.51
C TYR A 294 14.34 -8.37 30.91
N PRO A 295 15.43 -9.09 31.19
CA PRO A 295 15.37 -10.52 31.48
C PRO A 295 14.59 -10.84 32.77
N GLU A 296 14.53 -9.95 33.75
CA GLU A 296 13.71 -10.17 34.96
C GLU A 296 12.21 -10.03 34.70
N LEU A 297 11.81 -9.34 33.63
CA LEU A 297 10.41 -9.10 33.29
C LEU A 297 9.86 -10.17 32.33
N TYR A 298 10.72 -10.73 31.48
CA TYR A 298 10.35 -11.65 30.40
C TYR A 298 11.07 -13.00 30.44
N GLY A 299 12.06 -13.15 31.32
CA GLY A 299 12.70 -14.43 31.63
C GLY A 299 11.81 -15.30 32.52
N ASN A 300 12.03 -16.61 32.45
CA ASN A 300 11.43 -17.58 33.37
C ASN A 300 12.32 -17.77 34.59
#